data_AF-A0A7Y8FIC5-F1
#
_entry.id   AF-A0A7Y8FIC5-F1
#
_cell.length_a   1.000
_cell.length_b   1.000
_cell.length_c   1.000
_cell.angle_alpha   90.00
_cell.angle_beta   90.00
_cell.angle_gamma   90.00
#
_symmetry.space_group_name_H-M   'P 1'
#
loop_
_entity.id
_entity.type
_entity.pdbx_description
1 polymer ?
#
loop_
_entity_poly.entity_id
_entity_poly.type
_entity_poly.pdbx_seq_one_letter_code
_entity_poly.pdbx_strand_id
1 'polypeptide(L)'
;MLSTESQVHFSVGPAGNLSSVGSVYNDAQEQQMPAFARGLYKGLARGLYQVRPFRETLVPADQVTVVEGVANWRNDRGTSYTLEKCGPLSRSFLPKANKTYLVEFDLQGFSVCSEKIYDVTVEGQRDLVLPVAI
;
A
#
# COMPACT_ATOMS: atom_id res chain seq x y z
N MET A 1 -15.61 -15.25 -1.57
CA MET A 1 -14.68 -15.08 -0.43
C MET A 1 -13.52 -14.25 -0.94
N LEU A 2 -13.51 -12.95 -0.67
CA LEU A 2 -12.49 -12.04 -1.18
C LEU A 2 -11.32 -11.99 -0.19
N SER A 3 -10.28 -12.74 -0.55
CA SER A 3 -8.86 -12.58 -0.25
C SER A 3 -8.50 -11.61 0.88
N THR A 4 -8.17 -12.17 2.04
CA THR A 4 -7.23 -11.58 3.00
C THR A 4 -5.77 -11.71 2.53
N GLU A 5 -5.54 -12.09 1.27
CA GLU A 5 -4.23 -12.51 0.74
C GLU A 5 -3.61 -11.51 -0.24
N SER A 6 -4.26 -10.38 -0.55
CA SER A 6 -3.65 -9.35 -1.38
C SER A 6 -2.76 -8.43 -0.55
N GLN A 7 -1.46 -8.52 -0.80
CA GLN A 7 -0.44 -7.70 -0.15
C GLN A 7 0.28 -6.85 -1.18
N VAL A 8 0.56 -5.60 -0.83
CA VAL A 8 1.43 -4.73 -1.63
C VAL A 8 2.75 -4.60 -0.92
N HIS A 9 3.82 -5.07 -1.55
CA HIS A 9 5.18 -4.77 -1.13
C HIS A 9 5.60 -3.47 -1.81
N PHE A 10 6.14 -2.52 -1.05
CA PHE A 10 6.56 -1.24 -1.60
C PHE A 10 7.90 -0.75 -1.08
N SER A 11 8.54 0.05 -1.91
CA SER A 11 9.84 0.68 -1.68
C SER A 11 9.74 2.17 -1.93
N VAL A 12 10.55 2.95 -1.23
CA VAL A 12 10.55 4.42 -1.33
C VAL A 12 11.99 4.91 -1.33
N GLY A 13 12.29 5.94 -2.12
CA GLY A 13 13.60 6.59 -2.11
C GLY A 13 13.82 7.50 -3.31
N PRO A 14 15.02 8.06 -3.47
CA PRO A 14 15.40 8.76 -4.69
C PRO A 14 15.37 7.82 -5.89
N ALA A 15 15.17 8.38 -7.09
CA ALA A 15 15.19 7.61 -8.33
C ALA A 15 16.50 6.83 -8.47
N GLY A 16 16.40 5.52 -8.74
CA GLY A 16 17.55 4.62 -8.88
C GLY A 16 18.12 4.07 -7.57
N ASN A 17 17.63 4.50 -6.40
CA ASN A 17 18.06 3.98 -5.10
C ASN A 17 16.86 3.91 -4.13
N LEU A 18 15.99 2.93 -4.34
CA LEU A 18 14.81 2.68 -3.51
C LEU A 18 15.16 1.78 -2.32
N SER A 19 14.62 2.11 -1.15
CA SER A 19 14.70 1.27 0.04
C SER A 19 13.37 0.59 0.30
N SER A 20 13.38 -0.72 0.59
CA SER A 20 12.16 -1.46 0.93
C SER A 20 11.58 -0.92 2.25
N VAL A 21 10.30 -0.53 2.22
CA VAL A 21 9.53 -0.14 3.42
C VAL A 21 8.79 -1.36 3.98
N GLY A 22 8.37 -2.27 3.10
CA GLY A 22 7.77 -3.56 3.43
C GLY A 22 6.39 -3.74 2.81
N SER A 23 5.57 -4.60 3.43
CA SER A 23 4.27 -4.99 2.89
C SER A 23 3.08 -4.43 3.67
N VAL A 24 2.03 -4.07 2.95
CA VAL A 24 0.72 -3.63 3.48
C VAL A 24 -0.43 -4.47 2.91
N TYR A 25 -1.55 -4.51 3.62
CA TYR A 25 -2.77 -5.21 3.21
C TYR A 25 -4.02 -4.34 3.44
N ASN A 26 -5.12 -4.68 2.79
CA ASN A 26 -6.40 -4.01 2.99
C ASN A 26 -7.13 -4.55 4.25
N ASP A 27 -7.31 -3.72 5.27
CA ASP A 27 -8.01 -4.08 6.51
C ASP A 27 -9.51 -3.74 6.51
N ALA A 28 -10.10 -3.32 5.39
CA ALA A 28 -11.52 -2.97 5.32
C ALA A 28 -12.43 -4.11 5.84
N GLN A 29 -12.09 -5.37 5.53
CA GLN A 29 -12.84 -6.52 6.02
C GLN A 29 -12.69 -6.70 7.54
N GLU A 30 -11.51 -6.43 8.10
CA GLU A 30 -11.26 -6.44 9.54
C GLU A 30 -12.07 -5.35 10.25
N GLN A 31 -12.13 -4.15 9.67
CA GLN A 31 -12.89 -3.03 10.22
C GLN A 31 -14.40 -3.30 10.25
N GLN A 32 -14.92 -4.08 9.30
CA GLN A 32 -16.33 -4.50 9.27
C GLN A 32 -16.70 -5.54 10.34
N MET A 33 -15.72 -6.19 10.97
CA MET A 33 -15.99 -7.23 11.95
C MET A 33 -16.44 -6.65 13.30
N PRO A 34 -17.27 -7.40 14.06
CA PRO A 34 -17.60 -7.06 15.44
C PRO A 34 -16.34 -6.93 16.32
N ALA A 35 -16.39 -6.04 17.32
CA ALA A 35 -15.24 -5.76 18.20
C ALA A 35 -14.63 -7.01 18.85
N PHE A 36 -15.46 -8.00 19.22
CA PHE A 36 -15.01 -9.26 19.83
C PHE A 36 -14.20 -10.16 18.87
N ALA A 37 -14.34 -9.98 17.55
CA ALA A 37 -13.66 -10.78 16.53
C ALA A 37 -12.46 -10.05 15.90
N ARG A 38 -12.43 -8.70 15.95
CA ARG A 38 -11.34 -7.88 15.38
C ARG A 38 -9.96 -8.27 15.89
N GLY A 39 -9.82 -8.55 17.19
CA GLY A 39 -8.54 -8.92 17.80
C GLY A 39 -7.95 -10.23 17.24
N LEU A 40 -8.81 -11.20 16.92
CA LEU A 40 -8.39 -12.49 16.38
C LEU A 40 -7.84 -12.34 14.96
N TYR A 41 -8.54 -11.57 14.12
CA TYR A 41 -8.11 -11.27 12.74
C TYR A 41 -6.82 -10.44 12.70
N LYS A 42 -6.71 -9.41 13.56
CA LYS A 42 -5.44 -8.67 13.76
C LYS A 42 -4.30 -9.61 14.10
N GLY A 43 -4.53 -10.57 15.00
CA GLY A 43 -3.53 -11.55 15.42
C GLY A 43 -3.08 -12.46 14.29
N LEU A 44 -4.01 -12.95 13.46
CA LEU A 44 -3.69 -13.79 12.31
C LEU A 44 -2.95 -13.00 11.22
N ALA A 45 -3.44 -11.82 10.83
CA ALA A 45 -2.80 -10.99 9.80
C ALA A 45 -1.39 -10.52 10.22
N ARG A 46 -1.24 -10.00 11.45
CA ARG A 46 0.04 -9.49 11.95
C ARG A 46 1.01 -10.61 12.34
N GLY A 47 0.50 -11.69 12.92
CA GLY A 47 1.31 -12.78 13.47
C GLY A 47 1.77 -13.80 12.42
N LEU A 48 0.89 -14.17 11.48
CA LEU A 48 1.22 -15.16 10.45
C LEU A 48 1.85 -14.53 9.20
N TYR A 49 1.38 -13.34 8.80
CA TYR A 49 1.82 -12.71 7.55
C TYR A 49 2.77 -11.52 7.74
N GLN A 50 3.05 -11.10 8.99
CA GLN A 50 3.93 -9.96 9.32
C GLN A 50 3.59 -8.65 8.57
N VAL A 51 2.35 -8.53 8.09
CA VAL A 51 1.86 -7.37 7.37
C VAL A 51 1.07 -6.44 8.30
N ARG A 52 1.09 -5.14 7.96
CA ARG A 52 0.35 -4.09 8.67
C ARG A 52 -0.59 -3.41 7.68
N PRO A 53 -1.73 -2.85 8.13
CA PRO A 53 -2.64 -2.14 7.23
C PRO A 53 -2.00 -0.88 6.62
N PHE A 54 -1.05 -0.27 7.35
CA PHE A 54 -0.25 0.85 6.89
C PHE A 54 1.17 0.75 7.43
N ARG A 55 2.10 1.45 6.77
CA ARG A 55 3.47 1.67 7.22
C ARG A 55 3.85 3.11 6.96
N GLU A 56 4.67 3.64 7.86
CA GLU A 56 5.16 5.02 7.80
C GLU A 56 6.66 5.01 7.57
N THR A 57 7.14 5.93 6.75
CA THR A 57 8.58 6.18 6.54
C THR A 57 8.79 7.67 6.34
N LEU A 58 9.98 8.13 6.74
CA LEU A 58 10.41 9.49 6.46
C LEU A 58 11.08 9.54 5.09
N VAL A 59 10.87 10.64 4.38
CA VAL A 59 11.47 10.92 3.07
C VAL A 59 12.10 12.31 3.09
N PRO A 60 13.19 12.55 2.35
CA PRO A 60 13.82 13.86 2.28
C PRO A 60 12.87 14.87 1.64
N ALA A 61 12.69 16.02 2.28
CA ALA A 61 11.92 17.13 1.72
C ALA A 61 12.65 17.78 0.54
N ASP A 62 11.88 18.35 -0.38
CA ASP A 62 12.34 19.10 -1.56
C ASP A 62 13.26 18.30 -2.49
N GLN A 63 13.23 16.97 -2.37
CA GLN A 63 13.92 16.03 -3.23
C GLN A 63 12.92 15.08 -3.89
N VAL A 64 13.04 14.89 -5.20
CA VAL A 64 12.17 13.95 -5.94
C VAL A 64 12.30 12.57 -5.33
N THR A 65 11.17 12.07 -4.84
CA THR A 65 11.04 10.76 -4.20
C THR A 65 10.16 9.89 -5.08
N VAL A 66 10.60 8.67 -5.32
CA VAL A 66 9.87 7.63 -6.03
C VAL A 66 9.30 6.65 -5.01
N VAL A 67 8.04 6.31 -5.21
CA VAL A 67 7.39 5.18 -4.55
C VAL A 67 7.17 4.12 -5.61
N GLU A 68 7.55 2.89 -5.30
CA GLU A 68 7.31 1.74 -6.16
C GLU A 68 6.60 0.65 -5.37
N GLY A 69 5.47 0.16 -5.89
CA GLY A 69 4.70 -0.93 -5.30
C GLY A 69 4.45 -2.08 -6.25
N VAL A 70 4.49 -3.30 -5.69
CA VAL A 70 4.09 -4.53 -6.37
C VAL A 70 3.04 -5.23 -5.52
N ALA A 71 1.85 -5.39 -6.08
CA ALA A 71 0.78 -6.16 -5.47
C ALA A 71 0.90 -7.63 -5.85
N ASN A 72 0.75 -8.51 -4.86
CA ASN A 72 0.67 -9.95 -5.07
C ASN A 72 -0.55 -10.48 -4.32
N TRP A 73 -1.30 -11.39 -4.95
CA TRP A 73 -2.39 -12.10 -4.29
C TRP A 73 -2.46 -13.52 -4.81
N ARG A 74 -3.12 -14.36 -4.03
CA ARG A 74 -3.43 -15.72 -4.40
C ARG A 74 -4.86 -15.77 -4.92
N ASN A 75 -5.04 -16.40 -6.08
CA ASN A 75 -6.32 -16.65 -6.71
C ASN A 75 -6.62 -18.15 -6.62
N ASP A 76 -7.47 -18.52 -5.67
CA ASP A 76 -7.90 -19.89 -5.45
C ASP A 76 -9.02 -20.27 -6.42
N ARG A 77 -8.81 -21.34 -7.20
CA ARG A 77 -9.79 -21.94 -8.10
C ARG A 77 -9.94 -23.43 -7.79
N GLY A 78 -10.96 -23.77 -7.00
CA GLY A 78 -11.22 -25.14 -6.57
C GLY A 78 -10.12 -25.67 -5.66
N THR A 79 -9.46 -26.77 -6.06
CA THR A 79 -8.30 -27.35 -5.34
C THR A 79 -6.96 -26.78 -5.80
N SER A 80 -6.95 -25.90 -6.80
CA SER A 80 -5.76 -25.27 -7.35
C SER A 80 -5.67 -23.81 -6.95
N TYR A 81 -4.45 -23.27 -6.87
CA TYR A 81 -4.22 -21.85 -6.67
C TYR A 81 -3.23 -21.31 -7.70
N THR A 82 -3.38 -20.04 -8.03
CA THR A 82 -2.42 -19.29 -8.85
C THR A 82 -1.97 -18.06 -8.10
N LEU A 83 -0.69 -17.72 -8.21
CA LEU A 83 -0.15 -16.47 -7.68
C LEU A 83 -0.24 -15.43 -8.79
N GLU A 84 -1.04 -14.41 -8.57
CA GLU A 84 -1.21 -13.29 -9.49
C GLU A 84 -0.46 -12.07 -8.94
N LYS A 85 -0.01 -11.22 -9.85
CA LYS A 85 0.79 -10.03 -9.54
C LYS A 85 0.31 -8.84 -10.32
N CYS A 86 0.53 -7.66 -9.77
CA CYS A 86 0.28 -6.41 -10.45
C CYS A 86 1.33 -5.35 -10.10
N GLY A 87 1.83 -4.67 -11.13
CA GLY A 87 2.96 -3.75 -11.03
C GLY A 87 4.19 -4.25 -11.80
N PRO A 88 5.36 -3.59 -11.63
CA PRO A 88 5.59 -2.50 -10.67
C PRO A 88 4.78 -1.25 -11.03
N LEU A 89 4.09 -0.69 -10.04
CA LEU A 89 3.54 0.66 -10.09
C LEU A 89 4.62 1.58 -9.53
N SER A 90 4.92 2.66 -10.24
CA SER A 90 5.93 3.61 -9.79
C SER A 90 5.43 5.04 -9.99
N ARG A 91 5.45 5.85 -8.94
CA ARG A 91 5.23 7.30 -9.03
C ARG A 91 6.31 8.08 -8.29
N SER A 92 6.76 9.12 -8.96
CA SER A 92 7.60 10.18 -8.43
C SER A 92 6.76 11.35 -7.96
N PHE A 93 7.12 11.93 -6.83
CA PHE A 93 6.55 13.17 -6.33
C PHE A 93 7.60 14.01 -5.61
N LEU A 94 7.28 15.28 -5.38
CA LEU A 94 8.14 16.20 -4.65
C LEU A 94 7.56 16.45 -3.25
N PRO A 95 7.98 15.70 -2.22
CA PRO A 95 7.58 15.96 -0.85
C PRO A 95 8.09 17.32 -0.37
N LYS A 96 7.30 18.02 0.44
CA LYS A 96 7.70 19.28 1.09
C LYS A 96 7.93 19.05 2.58
N ALA A 97 8.70 19.94 3.21
CA ALA A 97 8.91 19.90 4.65
C ALA A 97 7.59 20.04 5.44
N ASN A 98 7.50 19.35 6.57
CA ASN A 98 6.33 19.36 7.46
C ASN A 98 5.00 18.95 6.78
N LYS A 99 5.09 18.08 5.77
CA LYS A 99 3.93 17.50 5.08
C LYS A 99 3.86 16.00 5.31
N THR A 100 2.63 15.49 5.40
CA THR A 100 2.34 14.06 5.48
C THR A 100 1.65 13.63 4.20
N TYR A 101 2.16 12.56 3.60
CA TYR A 101 1.63 12.01 2.35
C TYR A 101 1.09 10.61 2.57
N LEU A 102 -0.07 10.34 1.98
CA LEU A 102 -0.68 9.02 1.93
C LEU A 102 -0.49 8.43 0.54
N VAL A 103 0.20 7.29 0.48
CA VAL A 103 0.26 6.47 -0.72
C VAL A 103 -0.85 5.43 -0.65
N GLU A 104 -1.72 5.41 -1.66
CA GLU A 104 -2.78 4.41 -1.80
C GLU A 104 -2.54 3.56 -3.04
N PHE A 105 -2.58 2.25 -2.82
CA PHE A 105 -2.55 1.24 -3.87
C PHE A 105 -3.97 0.74 -4.10
N ASP A 106 -4.55 1.10 -5.25
CA ASP A 106 -5.91 0.74 -5.62
C ASP A 106 -5.87 -0.42 -6.63
N LEU A 107 -6.32 -1.59 -6.17
CA LEU A 107 -6.35 -2.86 -6.91
C LEU A 107 -7.80 -3.14 -7.33
N GLN A 108 -8.26 -2.48 -8.39
CA GLN A 108 -9.64 -2.61 -8.86
C GLN A 108 -9.86 -3.99 -9.48
N GLY A 109 -10.58 -4.84 -8.73
CA GLY A 109 -10.93 -6.20 -9.17
C GLY A 109 -9.73 -7.08 -9.53
N PHE A 110 -8.54 -6.74 -8.99
CA PHE A 110 -7.28 -7.44 -9.24
C PHE A 110 -6.81 -7.47 -10.72
N SER A 111 -7.47 -6.71 -11.60
CA SER A 111 -7.13 -6.63 -13.03
C SER A 111 -6.55 -5.28 -13.42
N VAL A 112 -6.86 -4.22 -12.67
CA VAL A 112 -6.34 -2.87 -12.87
C VAL A 112 -5.73 -2.40 -11.55
N CYS A 113 -4.48 -1.94 -11.62
CA CYS A 113 -3.79 -1.44 -10.45
C CYS A 113 -3.32 -0.03 -10.68
N SER A 114 -3.56 0.82 -9.69
CA SER A 114 -3.13 2.20 -9.71
C SER A 114 -2.52 2.57 -8.38
N GLU A 115 -1.57 3.49 -8.45
CA GLU A 115 -0.95 4.11 -7.29
C GLU A 115 -1.31 5.58 -7.29
N LYS A 116 -1.72 6.09 -6.14
CA LYS A 116 -2.11 7.49 -5.96
C LYS A 116 -1.44 8.03 -4.70
N ILE A 117 -0.97 9.27 -4.77
CA ILE A 117 -0.31 9.93 -3.66
C ILE A 117 -1.17 11.13 -3.28
N TYR A 118 -1.42 11.32 -1.99
CA TYR A 118 -2.26 12.38 -1.48
C TYR A 118 -1.52 13.16 -0.38
N ASP A 119 -1.67 14.48 -0.36
CA ASP A 119 -1.32 15.30 0.81
C ASP A 119 -2.47 15.17 1.82
N VAL A 120 -2.14 14.69 3.02
CA VAL A 120 -3.06 14.47 4.15
C VAL A 120 -2.58 15.22 5.39
N THR A 121 -1.81 16.29 5.20
CA THR A 121 -1.26 17.09 6.31
C THR A 121 -2.36 17.74 7.13
N VAL A 122 -3.45 18.17 6.49
CA VAL A 122 -4.62 18.72 7.17
C VAL A 122 -5.62 17.60 7.36
N GLU A 123 -6.02 17.37 8.62
CA GLU A 123 -7.00 16.33 8.95
C GLU A 123 -8.30 16.53 8.17
N GLY A 124 -8.79 15.46 7.55
CA GLY A 124 -10.01 15.49 6.73
C GLY A 124 -9.82 16.03 5.31
N GLN A 125 -8.63 16.53 4.94
CA GLN A 125 -8.29 16.88 3.56
C GLN A 125 -7.45 15.79 2.91
N ARG A 126 -7.69 15.56 1.63
CA ARG A 126 -7.01 14.53 0.83
C ARG A 126 -6.78 15.06 -0.58
N ASP A 127 -5.70 15.81 -0.75
CA ASP A 127 -5.39 16.47 -2.01
C ASP A 127 -4.50 15.59 -2.87
N LEU A 128 -4.93 15.29 -4.11
CA LEU A 128 -4.17 14.45 -5.02
C LEU A 128 -2.86 15.16 -5.42
N VAL A 129 -1.73 14.50 -5.15
CA VAL A 129 -0.40 14.97 -5.57
C VAL A 129 -0.14 14.47 -6.99
N LEU A 130 0.15 15.41 -7.89
CA LEU A 130 0.49 15.09 -9.26
C LEU A 130 1.90 14.49 -9.34
N PRO A 131 2.13 13.50 -10.22
CA PRO A 131 3.46 12.98 -10.44
C PRO A 131 4.39 14.05 -11.00
N VAL A 132 5.66 13.95 -10.64
CA VAL A 132 6.74 14.78 -11.20
C VAL A 132 7.51 13.95 -12.21
N ALA A 133 7.80 14.47 -13.40
CA ALA A 133 8.65 13.76 -14.36
C ALA A 133 10.07 13.62 -13.79
N ILE A 134 10.67 12.44 -13.95
CA ILE A 134 12.05 12.13 -13.57
C ILE A 134 12.97 12.42 -14.76
#